data_AF-A0A355YLI3-F1
#
_entry.id   AF-A0A355YLI3-F1
#
_cell.length_a   1.000
_cell.length_b   1.000
_cell.length_c   1.000
_cell.angle_alpha   90.00
_cell.angle_beta   90.00
_cell.angle_gamma   90.00
#
_symmetry.space_group_name_H-M   'P 1'
#
loop_
_entity.id
_entity.type
_entity.pdbx_description
1 polymer ?
#
loop_
_entity_poly.entity_id
_entity_poly.type
_entity_poly.pdbx_seq_one_letter_code
_entity_poly.pdbx_strand_id
1 'polypeptide(L)'
;MENERFLQGDFLNGIRRLTMNREKVWLYCRIDKGGNMSEELLETHRYRLEEYAAEHGLSIMGISRDIQNGINFDRPGLLEVNRAVEEHLVDIVLVFNLNRLCRHTEDMIRYWNFLKQNEVRLCTVADGFVNPIMDSGIATA
;
A
#
# COMPACT_ATOMS: atom_id res chain seq x y z
N MET A 1 -38.58 -9.30 -28.86
CA MET A 1 -37.20 -9.84 -28.79
C MET A 1 -36.15 -8.77 -28.47
N GLU A 2 -36.52 -7.62 -27.87
CA GLU A 2 -35.57 -6.53 -27.58
C GLU A 2 -35.20 -6.39 -26.10
N ASN A 3 -35.96 -6.99 -25.16
CA ASN A 3 -35.70 -6.86 -23.72
C ASN A 3 -34.52 -7.71 -23.21
N GLU A 4 -34.14 -8.79 -23.89
CA GLU A 4 -33.08 -9.69 -23.43
C GLU A 4 -31.67 -9.14 -23.73
N ARG A 5 -31.51 -8.35 -24.79
CA ARG A 5 -30.21 -7.73 -25.15
C ARG A 5 -29.83 -6.58 -24.22
N PHE A 6 -30.81 -5.87 -23.67
CA PHE A 6 -30.60 -4.76 -22.74
C PHE A 6 -30.13 -5.24 -21.37
N LEU A 7 -30.78 -6.29 -20.83
CA LEU A 7 -30.41 -6.89 -19.55
C LEU A 7 -29.01 -7.52 -19.58
N GLN A 8 -28.62 -8.10 -20.72
CA GLN A 8 -27.30 -8.73 -20.87
C GLN A 8 -26.17 -7.69 -20.96
N GLY A 9 -26.42 -6.53 -21.58
CA GLY A 9 -25.46 -5.42 -21.66
C GLY A 9 -25.15 -4.79 -20.30
N ASP A 10 -26.19 -4.49 -19.51
CA ASP A 10 -26.02 -3.88 -18.18
C ASP A 10 -25.46 -4.87 -17.15
N PHE A 11 -25.83 -6.15 -17.25
CA PHE A 11 -25.24 -7.21 -16.42
C PHE A 11 -23.76 -7.41 -16.73
N LEU A 12 -23.37 -7.46 -18.01
CA LEU A 12 -21.96 -7.59 -18.40
C LEU A 12 -21.14 -6.34 -18.07
N ASN A 13 -21.73 -5.14 -18.16
CA ASN A 13 -21.11 -3.90 -17.70
C ASN A 13 -20.98 -3.86 -16.17
N GLY A 14 -21.98 -4.36 -15.43
CA GLY A 14 -21.93 -4.52 -13.98
C GLY A 14 -20.87 -5.52 -13.54
N ILE A 15 -20.80 -6.69 -14.18
CA ILE A 15 -19.75 -7.69 -13.97
C ILE A 15 -18.38 -7.10 -14.30
N ARG A 16 -18.22 -6.40 -15.44
CA ARG A 16 -16.97 -5.70 -15.78
C ARG A 16 -16.58 -4.66 -14.73
N ARG A 17 -17.53 -3.88 -14.22
CA ARG A 17 -17.27 -2.88 -13.18
C ARG A 17 -16.86 -3.53 -11.85
N LEU A 18 -17.45 -4.68 -11.52
CA LEU A 18 -17.11 -5.50 -10.34
C LEU A 18 -15.78 -6.28 -10.51
N THR A 19 -15.36 -6.57 -11.74
CA THR A 19 -14.07 -7.26 -12.02
C THR A 19 -12.90 -6.31 -12.30
N MET A 20 -13.12 -4.99 -12.41
CA MET A 20 -12.13 -4.02 -12.87
C MET A 20 -11.69 -2.99 -11.82
N ASN A 21 -12.08 -3.12 -10.55
CA ASN A 21 -11.55 -2.26 -9.49
C ASN A 21 -10.71 -3.09 -8.52
N ARG A 22 -9.56 -3.55 -9.02
CA ARG A 22 -8.48 -4.03 -8.14
C ARG A 22 -7.93 -2.82 -7.41
N GLU A 23 -7.88 -2.88 -6.08
CA GLU A 23 -7.26 -1.82 -5.29
C GLU A 23 -5.80 -1.65 -5.71
N LYS A 24 -5.41 -0.40 -5.91
CA LYS A 24 -4.10 -0.01 -6.41
C LYS A 24 -3.14 0.09 -5.23
N VAL A 25 -2.00 -0.59 -5.32
CA VAL A 25 -1.03 -0.68 -4.23
C VAL A 25 0.33 -0.15 -4.65
N TRP A 26 0.99 0.58 -3.75
CA TRP A 26 2.41 0.92 -3.83
C TRP A 26 3.21 0.08 -2.84
N LEU A 27 4.32 -0.52 -3.28
CA LEU A 27 5.19 -1.31 -2.43
C LEU A 27 6.39 -0.46 -1.97
N TYR A 28 6.67 -0.45 -0.67
CA TYR A 28 7.83 0.25 -0.11
C TYR A 28 8.72 -0.64 0.76
N CYS A 29 10.00 -0.72 0.39
CA CYS A 29 11.03 -1.50 1.06
C CYS A 29 12.14 -0.62 1.63
N ARG A 30 12.60 -0.88 2.86
CA ARG A 30 13.76 -0.18 3.46
C ARG A 30 14.73 -1.13 4.13
N ILE A 31 16.03 -0.85 3.97
CA ILE A 31 17.12 -1.46 4.75
C ILE A 31 17.89 -0.38 5.52
N ASP A 32 18.27 -0.68 6.77
CA ASP A 32 19.14 0.18 7.58
C ASP A 32 20.61 0.00 7.15
N LYS A 33 21.34 1.11 6.94
CA LYS A 33 22.71 1.15 6.40
C LYS A 33 23.80 0.72 7.42
N GLY A 34 23.46 -0.09 8.43
CA GLY A 34 24.39 -0.49 9.49
C GLY A 34 24.13 -1.85 10.11
N GLY A 35 23.21 -2.65 9.55
CA GLY A 35 23.01 -4.04 9.96
C GLY A 35 23.69 -5.03 9.01
N ASN A 36 23.74 -6.31 9.40
CA ASN A 36 24.17 -7.43 8.55
C ASN A 36 23.13 -7.75 7.45
N MET A 37 22.59 -6.72 6.78
CA MET A 37 21.48 -6.85 5.86
C MET A 37 21.96 -6.59 4.44
N SER A 38 22.02 -7.67 3.65
CA SER A 38 22.44 -7.70 2.25
C SER A 38 21.31 -7.29 1.31
N GLU A 39 21.66 -6.97 0.06
CA GLU A 39 20.72 -6.77 -1.06
C GLU A 39 19.69 -7.92 -1.18
N GLU A 40 20.10 -9.14 -0.86
CA GLU A 40 19.28 -10.36 -0.84
C GLU A 40 18.07 -10.27 0.11
N LEU A 41 18.22 -9.58 1.24
CA LEU A 41 17.10 -9.35 2.15
C LEU A 41 16.09 -8.36 1.55
N LEU A 42 16.58 -7.34 0.84
CA LEU A 42 15.71 -6.34 0.20
C LEU A 42 14.82 -7.03 -0.84
N GLU A 43 15.45 -7.93 -1.59
CA GLU A 43 14.80 -8.76 -2.58
C GLU A 43 13.79 -9.73 -1.95
N THR A 44 14.14 -10.34 -0.82
CA THR A 44 13.22 -11.19 -0.06
C THR A 44 11.98 -10.41 0.41
N HIS A 45 12.18 -9.20 0.93
CA HIS A 45 11.06 -8.34 1.34
C HIS A 45 10.19 -7.95 0.14
N ARG A 46 10.81 -7.54 -0.98
CA ARG A 46 10.09 -7.20 -2.22
C ARG A 46 9.23 -8.38 -2.69
N TYR A 47 9.82 -9.57 -2.78
CA TYR A 47 9.11 -10.79 -3.19
C TYR A 47 7.90 -11.06 -2.29
N ARG A 48 8.04 -10.93 -0.97
CA ARG A 48 6.91 -11.10 -0.03
C ARG A 48 5.80 -10.07 -0.22
N LEU A 49 6.14 -8.83 -0.53
CA LEU A 49 5.15 -7.80 -0.81
C LEU A 49 4.40 -8.06 -2.13
N GLU A 50 5.12 -8.54 -3.15
CA GLU A 50 4.52 -8.91 -4.44
C GLU A 50 3.64 -10.15 -4.34
N GLU A 51 4.08 -11.18 -3.63
CA GLU A 51 3.31 -12.39 -3.32
C GLU A 51 2.00 -12.01 -2.62
N TYR A 52 2.08 -11.19 -1.57
CA TYR A 52 0.91 -10.69 -0.86
C TYR A 52 -0.05 -9.92 -1.78
N ALA A 53 0.47 -9.01 -2.61
CA ALA A 53 -0.34 -8.24 -3.54
C ALA A 53 -1.06 -9.14 -4.56
N ALA A 54 -0.37 -10.16 -5.08
CA ALA A 54 -0.94 -11.13 -6.01
C ALA A 54 -2.04 -11.98 -5.36
N GLU A 55 -1.81 -12.49 -4.14
CA GLU A 55 -2.77 -13.28 -3.36
C GLU A 55 -4.07 -12.50 -3.06
N HIS A 56 -3.96 -11.20 -2.86
CA HIS A 56 -5.08 -10.33 -2.50
C HIS A 56 -5.70 -9.60 -3.71
N GLY A 57 -5.25 -9.92 -4.92
CA GLY A 57 -5.78 -9.31 -6.15
C GLY A 57 -5.50 -7.80 -6.27
N LEU A 58 -4.46 -7.30 -5.60
CA LEU A 58 -4.05 -5.89 -5.67
C LEU A 58 -3.34 -5.60 -7.00
N SER A 59 -3.49 -4.38 -7.52
CA SER A 59 -2.76 -3.91 -8.71
C SER A 59 -1.54 -3.09 -8.28
N ILE A 60 -0.35 -3.63 -8.49
CA ILE A 60 0.90 -2.94 -8.15
C ILE A 60 1.10 -1.77 -9.12
N MET A 61 1.09 -0.54 -8.59
CA MET A 61 1.30 0.70 -9.35
C MET A 61 2.77 1.15 -9.36
N GLY A 62 3.53 0.71 -8.36
CA GLY A 62 4.93 1.07 -8.22
C GLY A 62 5.60 0.38 -7.05
N ILE A 63 6.93 0.33 -7.11
CA ILE A 63 7.79 -0.25 -6.09
C ILE A 63 8.95 0.73 -5.88
N SER A 64 9.16 1.12 -4.63
CA SER A 64 10.20 2.07 -4.25
C SER A 64 11.00 1.51 -3.08
N ARG A 65 12.27 1.92 -2.97
CA ARG A 65 13.18 1.39 -1.95
C ARG A 65 14.18 2.40 -1.43
N ASP A 66 14.59 2.20 -0.18
CA ASP A 66 15.57 3.04 0.50
C ASP A 66 16.65 2.22 1.23
N ILE A 67 17.92 2.59 1.03
CA ILE A 67 19.09 2.04 1.73
C ILE A 67 19.69 3.13 2.61
N GLN A 68 19.01 3.42 3.72
CA GLN A 68 19.40 4.48 4.64
C GLN A 68 18.84 4.26 6.04
N ASN A 69 19.54 4.86 7.02
CA ASN A 69 19.09 4.88 8.41
C ASN A 69 17.76 5.64 8.50
N GLY A 70 16.78 5.08 9.21
CA GLY A 70 15.41 5.62 9.32
C GLY A 70 15.27 6.87 10.19
N ILE A 71 16.24 7.78 10.15
CA ILE A 71 16.31 9.00 10.99
C ILE A 71 15.57 10.16 10.30
N ASN A 72 15.62 10.28 8.97
CA ASN A 72 14.99 11.37 8.23
C ASN A 72 13.91 10.84 7.26
N PHE A 73 12.92 11.69 6.92
CA PHE A 73 11.85 11.39 5.95
C PHE A 73 12.17 11.79 4.51
N ASP A 74 13.25 12.53 4.29
CA ASP A 74 13.76 12.89 2.95
C ASP A 74 14.45 11.70 2.30
N ARG A 75 13.65 10.67 2.03
CA ARG A 75 14.12 9.43 1.45
C ARG A 75 13.59 9.32 0.03
N PRO A 76 14.46 9.15 -0.99
CA PRO A 76 14.00 9.11 -2.38
C PRO A 76 12.88 8.10 -2.60
N GLY A 77 12.98 6.90 -2.03
CA GLY A 77 11.93 5.89 -2.16
C GLY A 77 10.63 6.32 -1.50
N LEU A 78 10.69 6.86 -0.27
CA LEU A 78 9.49 7.35 0.43
C LEU A 78 8.83 8.55 -0.26
N LEU A 79 9.62 9.43 -0.89
CA LEU A 79 9.10 10.55 -1.67
C LEU A 79 8.32 10.09 -2.90
N GLU A 80 8.73 8.99 -3.55
CA GLU A 80 7.95 8.38 -4.63
C GLU A 80 6.60 7.86 -4.13
N VAL A 81 6.57 7.24 -2.94
CA VAL A 81 5.32 6.83 -2.29
C VAL A 81 4.41 8.04 -2.08
N ASN A 82 4.95 9.11 -1.47
CA ASN A 82 4.18 10.32 -1.16
C ASN A 82 3.59 10.94 -2.42
N ARG A 83 4.38 11.00 -3.50
CA ARG A 83 3.92 11.51 -4.79
C ARG A 83 2.77 10.66 -5.35
N ALA A 84 2.88 9.33 -5.30
CA ALA A 84 1.81 8.44 -5.76
C ALA A 84 0.52 8.61 -4.95
N VAL A 85 0.65 8.88 -3.64
CA VAL A 85 -0.47 9.19 -2.73
C VAL A 85 -1.11 10.53 -3.08
N GLU A 86 -0.32 11.59 -3.23
CA GLU A 86 -0.79 12.94 -3.56
C GLU A 86 -1.43 13.02 -4.95
N GLU A 87 -0.93 12.23 -5.91
CA GLU A 87 -1.50 12.11 -7.26
C GLU A 87 -2.72 11.15 -7.30
N HIS A 88 -3.15 10.61 -6.15
CA HIS A 88 -4.26 9.65 -6.01
C HIS A 88 -4.14 8.43 -6.95
N LEU A 89 -2.91 7.97 -7.17
CA LEU A 89 -2.62 6.83 -8.03
C LEU A 89 -2.82 5.49 -7.33
N VAL A 90 -2.91 5.50 -6.00
CA VAL A 90 -2.92 4.30 -5.15
C VAL A 90 -3.93 4.43 -4.02
N ASP A 91 -4.50 3.30 -3.64
CA ASP A 91 -5.44 3.16 -2.53
C ASP A 91 -4.73 2.58 -1.28
N ILE A 92 -3.60 1.90 -1.47
CA ILE A 92 -2.87 1.18 -0.44
C ILE A 92 -1.36 1.44 -0.56
N VAL A 93 -0.70 1.70 0.57
CA VAL A 93 0.75 1.59 0.73
C VAL A 93 1.05 0.33 1.51
N LEU A 94 1.82 -0.58 0.92
CA LEU A 94 2.21 -1.85 1.52
C LEU A 94 3.69 -1.82 1.90
N VAL A 95 3.98 -2.08 3.18
CA VAL A 95 5.35 -2.08 3.72
C VAL A 95 5.67 -3.40 4.41
N PHE A 96 6.95 -3.76 4.46
CA PHE A 96 7.33 -5.00 5.14
C PHE A 96 7.10 -4.92 6.66
N ASN A 97 7.51 -3.84 7.34
CA ASN A 97 7.31 -3.64 8.78
C ASN A 97 7.19 -2.14 9.10
N LEU A 98 6.36 -1.73 10.08
CA LEU A 98 6.21 -0.32 10.49
C LEU A 98 7.53 0.33 10.94
N ASN A 99 8.45 -0.43 11.52
CA ASN A 99 9.81 0.03 11.85
C ASN A 99 10.65 0.42 10.61
N ARG A 100 10.18 0.05 9.42
CA ARG A 100 10.75 0.50 8.14
C ARG A 100 10.20 1.85 7.70
N LEU A 101 9.11 2.32 8.29
CA LEU A 101 8.53 3.62 7.97
C LEU A 101 9.13 4.72 8.86
N CYS A 102 9.03 4.58 10.20
CA CYS A 102 9.40 5.63 11.16
C CYS A 102 10.07 5.05 12.42
N ARG A 103 11.00 5.79 13.04
CA ARG A 103 11.59 5.44 14.35
C ARG A 103 10.94 6.16 15.54
N HIS A 104 10.27 7.29 15.31
CA HIS A 104 9.57 8.06 16.34
C HIS A 104 8.05 7.97 16.19
N THR A 105 7.33 7.93 17.32
CA THR A 105 5.86 7.82 17.33
C THR A 105 5.18 9.04 16.70
N GLU A 106 5.69 10.25 16.93
CA GLU A 106 5.14 11.48 16.36
C GLU A 106 5.20 11.50 14.83
N ASP A 107 6.30 11.01 14.28
CA ASP A 107 6.55 10.85 12.86
C ASP A 107 5.57 9.86 12.22
N MET A 108 5.31 8.74 12.90
CA MET A 108 4.30 7.77 12.47
C MET A 108 2.90 8.38 12.47
N ILE A 109 2.55 9.16 13.48
CA ILE A 109 1.24 9.85 13.56
C ILE A 109 1.09 10.86 12.42
N ARG A 110 2.13 11.65 12.13
CA ARG A 110 2.12 12.61 11.01
C ARG A 110 1.90 11.89 9.68
N TYR A 111 2.66 10.83 9.42
CA TYR A 111 2.55 10.08 8.17
C TYR A 111 1.19 9.37 8.05
N TRP A 112 0.68 8.83 9.16
CA TRP A 112 -0.66 8.25 9.23
C TRP A 112 -1.74 9.27 8.83
N ASN A 113 -1.67 10.48 9.40
CA ASN A 113 -2.62 11.54 9.06
C ASN A 113 -2.52 11.96 7.60
N PHE A 114 -1.30 12.02 7.04
CA PHE A 114 -1.08 12.30 5.62
C PHE A 114 -1.76 11.25 4.73
N LEU A 115 -1.57 9.95 4.99
CA LEU A 115 -2.23 8.89 4.23
C LEU A 115 -3.75 8.95 4.38
N LYS A 116 -4.25 9.15 5.61
CA LYS A 116 -5.69 9.25 5.89
C LYS A 116 -6.35 10.43 5.16
N GLN A 117 -5.68 11.58 5.10
CA GLN A 117 -6.17 12.76 4.37
C GLN A 117 -6.28 12.53 2.86
N ASN A 118 -5.48 11.61 2.32
CA ASN A 118 -5.50 11.23 0.91
C ASN A 118 -6.30 9.93 0.66
N GLU A 119 -7.06 9.44 1.66
CA GLU A 119 -7.87 8.22 1.58
C GLU A 119 -7.04 6.94 1.28
N VAL A 120 -5.77 6.93 1.65
CA VAL A 120 -4.85 5.80 1.43
C VAL A 120 -4.65 4.98 2.70
N ARG A 121 -4.70 3.65 2.58
CA ARG A 121 -4.49 2.72 3.70
C ARG A 121 -3.02 2.30 3.79
N LEU A 122 -2.48 2.21 5.01
CA LEU A 122 -1.18 1.61 5.26
C LEU A 122 -1.34 0.16 5.73
N CYS A 123 -0.70 -0.77 5.04
CA CYS A 123 -0.70 -2.20 5.36
C CYS A 123 0.72 -2.71 5.61
N THR A 124 0.88 -3.66 6.52
CA THR A 124 2.16 -4.32 6.80
C THR A 124 2.10 -5.82 6.61
N VAL A 125 3.20 -6.43 6.13
CA VAL A 125 3.27 -7.88 5.86
C VAL A 125 4.02 -8.66 6.96
N ALA A 126 4.91 -8.02 7.72
CA ALA A 126 5.57 -8.67 8.86
C ALA A 126 4.52 -9.01 9.94
N ASP A 127 4.52 -10.28 10.33
CA ASP A 127 3.68 -10.97 11.32
C ASP A 127 2.48 -11.75 10.76
N GLY A 128 2.27 -11.83 9.43
CA GLY A 128 1.18 -12.63 8.86
C GLY A 128 -0.22 -12.12 9.20
N PHE A 129 -0.31 -10.94 9.81
CA PHE A 129 -1.52 -10.18 10.04
C PHE A 129 -1.42 -8.89 9.24
N VAL A 130 -2.39 -8.68 8.37
CA VAL A 130 -2.73 -7.34 7.91
C VAL A 130 -3.36 -6.66 9.12
N ASN A 131 -2.66 -5.71 9.73
CA ASN A 131 -3.36 -4.73 10.55
C ASN A 131 -3.85 -3.66 9.56
N PRO A 132 -5.14 -3.64 9.17
CA PRO A 132 -5.73 -2.38 8.80
C PRO A 132 -5.63 -1.52 10.05
N ILE A 133 -4.63 -0.64 10.12
CA ILE A 133 -4.60 0.34 11.19
C ILE A 133 -5.92 1.09 11.06
N MET A 134 -6.66 1.07 12.16
CA MET A 134 -8.11 1.01 12.18
C MET A 134 -8.79 2.08 11.32
N ASP A 135 -9.73 1.61 10.51
CA ASP A 135 -10.87 2.39 10.05
C ASP A 135 -11.54 2.95 11.32
N SER A 136 -11.33 4.23 11.62
CA SER A 136 -12.01 4.89 12.72
C SER A 136 -13.46 5.13 12.27
N GLY A 137 -14.22 4.04 12.20
CA GLY A 137 -15.67 4.09 12.24
C GLY A 137 -16.03 4.80 13.53
N ILE A 138 -16.33 6.09 13.42
CA ILE A 138 -17.13 6.79 14.40
C ILE A 138 -18.51 6.11 14.34
N ALA A 139 -18.69 5.07 15.14
CA ALA A 139 -20.01 4.71 15.62
C ALA A 139 -20.39 5.80 16.62
N THR A 140 -20.96 6.89 16.12
CA THR A 140 -21.71 7.82 16.95
C THR A 140 -22.91 7.04 17.47
N ALA A 141 -22.82 6.59 18.73
CA ALA A 141 -23.97 6.29 19.55
C ALA A 141 -24.50 7.57 20.18
#